data_AF-A0A150GA69-F1
#
_entry.id   AF-A0A150GA69-F1
#
_cell.length_a   1.000
_cell.length_b   1.000
_cell.length_c   1.000
_cell.angle_alpha   90.00
_cell.angle_beta   90.00
_cell.angle_gamma   90.00
#
_symmetry.space_group_name_H-M   'P 1'
#
loop_
_entity.id
_entity.type
_entity.pdbx_description
1 polymer ?
#
loop_
_entity_poly.entity_id
_entity_poly.type
_entity_poly.pdbx_seq_one_letter_code
_entity_poly.pdbx_strand_id
1 'polypeptide(L)'
;MLERDARNEQALLGELANVMDEVAVEFVYRNAERPRCPRIGTLRLLAEDNELTDEQVQRWKQFKAYTSQQGWTIAELEGTTDNLRTARYPLTHFSPDQREIITPGMITEWVDKHCGGDEAVHALVRLASRFSLPNKPLCKKPDSTAIIQGELDSAITP
;
A
#
# COMPACT_ATOMS: atom_id res chain seq x y z
N MET A 1 -15.94 -11.19 -23.49
CA MET A 1 -16.28 -10.64 -22.16
C MET A 1 -15.22 -11.03 -21.12
N LEU A 2 -14.93 -12.32 -20.96
CA LEU A 2 -13.92 -12.88 -20.04
C LEU A 2 -12.53 -12.20 -20.05
N GLU A 3 -11.96 -11.87 -21.21
CA GLU A 3 -10.63 -11.25 -21.26
C GLU A 3 -10.59 -9.80 -20.77
N ARG A 4 -11.69 -9.06 -20.86
CA ARG A 4 -11.75 -7.68 -20.36
C ARG A 4 -11.87 -7.68 -18.84
N ASP A 5 -12.64 -8.62 -18.31
CA ASP A 5 -12.83 -8.79 -16.87
C ASP A 5 -11.52 -9.24 -16.22
N ALA A 6 -10.83 -10.26 -16.77
CA ALA A 6 -9.52 -10.68 -16.28
C ALA A 6 -8.46 -9.56 -16.33
N ARG A 7 -8.47 -8.70 -17.37
CA ARG A 7 -7.57 -7.54 -17.48
C ARG A 7 -7.86 -6.45 -16.45
N ASN A 8 -9.13 -6.20 -16.15
CA ASN A 8 -9.55 -5.26 -15.12
C ASN A 8 -9.19 -5.78 -13.72
N GLU A 9 -9.30 -7.09 -13.52
CA GLU A 9 -8.97 -7.69 -12.23
C GLU A 9 -7.45 -7.67 -11.93
N GLN A 10 -6.58 -7.92 -12.93
CA GLN A 10 -5.13 -7.80 -12.76
C GLN A 10 -4.67 -6.37 -12.41
N ALA A 11 -5.43 -5.35 -12.80
CA ALA A 11 -5.13 -3.99 -12.42
C ALA A 11 -5.30 -3.75 -10.91
N LEU A 12 -6.17 -4.52 -10.23
CA LEU A 12 -6.49 -4.37 -8.81
C LEU A 12 -5.23 -4.56 -7.95
N LEU A 13 -4.35 -5.46 -8.36
CA LEU A 13 -3.09 -5.75 -7.70
C LEU A 13 -2.13 -4.56 -7.71
N GLY A 14 -1.93 -3.96 -8.88
CA GLY A 14 -1.08 -2.78 -9.02
C GLY A 14 -1.65 -1.59 -8.23
N GLU A 15 -2.97 -1.48 -8.12
CA GLU A 15 -3.60 -0.41 -7.34
C GLU A 15 -3.48 -0.65 -5.84
N LEU A 16 -3.56 -1.89 -5.36
CA LEU A 16 -3.27 -2.25 -3.97
C LEU A 16 -1.85 -1.83 -3.56
N ALA A 17 -0.87 -2.09 -4.43
CA ALA A 17 0.50 -1.64 -4.24
C ALA A 17 0.62 -0.10 -4.23
N ASN A 18 -0.09 0.60 -5.13
CA ASN A 18 -0.09 2.06 -5.17
C ASN A 18 -0.64 2.68 -3.88
N VAL A 19 -1.68 2.10 -3.28
CA VAL A 19 -2.24 2.60 -2.01
C VAL A 19 -1.18 2.55 -0.91
N MET A 20 -0.45 1.43 -0.80
CA MET A 20 0.60 1.29 0.21
C MET A 20 1.76 2.26 -0.02
N ASP A 21 2.18 2.44 -1.27
CA ASP A 21 3.18 3.44 -1.64
C ASP A 21 2.74 4.86 -1.29
N GLU A 22 1.50 5.20 -1.64
CA GLU A 22 0.96 6.54 -1.40
C GLU A 22 0.90 6.85 0.10
N VAL A 23 0.45 5.89 0.90
CA VAL A 23 0.42 6.00 2.37
C VAL A 23 1.83 6.18 2.93
N ALA A 24 2.78 5.35 2.50
CA ALA A 24 4.16 5.42 2.98
C ALA A 24 4.79 6.78 2.66
N VAL A 25 4.63 7.25 1.41
CA VAL A 25 5.22 8.50 0.94
C VAL A 25 4.54 9.70 1.58
N GLU A 26 3.22 9.73 1.65
CA GLU A 26 2.48 10.80 2.31
C GLU A 26 2.81 10.91 3.79
N PHE A 27 3.02 9.77 4.45
CA PHE A 27 3.44 9.74 5.85
C PHE A 27 4.85 10.31 6.03
N VAL A 28 5.83 9.84 5.24
CA VAL A 28 7.23 10.29 5.37
C VAL A 28 7.41 11.75 4.94
N TYR A 29 6.88 12.11 3.78
CA TYR A 29 6.99 13.45 3.19
C TYR A 29 5.87 14.40 3.61
N ARG A 30 5.19 14.13 4.74
CA ARG A 30 4.08 14.95 5.21
C ARG A 30 4.40 16.45 5.12
N ASN A 31 3.61 17.19 4.34
CA ASN A 31 3.78 18.64 4.07
C ASN A 31 5.10 19.03 3.36
N ALA A 32 5.74 18.11 2.65
CA ALA A 32 6.96 18.33 1.87
C ALA A 32 6.77 17.91 0.40
N GLU A 33 7.71 18.31 -0.46
CA GLU A 33 7.75 17.89 -1.86
C GLU A 33 8.04 16.39 -1.96
N ARG A 34 7.17 15.66 -2.68
CA ARG A 34 7.25 14.20 -2.80
C ARG A 34 8.33 13.79 -3.83
N PRO A 35 8.96 12.62 -3.66
CA PRO A 35 9.92 12.11 -4.64
C PRO A 35 9.22 11.78 -5.96
N ARG A 36 9.97 11.89 -7.06
CA ARG A 36 9.48 11.64 -8.43
C ARG A 36 8.92 10.22 -8.62
N CYS A 37 9.48 9.25 -7.89
CA CYS A 37 8.98 7.88 -7.83
C CYS A 37 8.53 7.59 -6.40
N PRO A 38 7.24 7.81 -6.06
CA PRO A 38 6.74 7.61 -4.71
C PRO A 38 6.53 6.11 -4.48
N ARG A 39 7.58 5.38 -4.11
CA ARG A 39 7.52 3.94 -3.79
C ARG A 39 8.18 3.65 -2.45
N ILE A 40 7.75 2.60 -1.78
CA ILE A 40 8.39 2.09 -0.55
C ILE A 40 9.88 1.81 -0.78
N GLY A 41 10.24 1.17 -1.90
CA GLY A 41 11.64 0.92 -2.27
C GLY A 41 12.44 2.21 -2.47
N THR A 42 11.84 3.26 -3.03
CA THR A 42 12.48 4.58 -3.15
C THR A 42 12.71 5.21 -1.78
N LEU A 43 11.73 5.14 -0.86
CA LEU A 43 11.92 5.62 0.51
C LEU A 43 13.05 4.89 1.24
N ARG A 44 13.15 3.56 1.05
CA ARG A 44 14.23 2.75 1.61
C ARG A 44 15.59 3.21 1.10
N LEU A 45 15.76 3.37 -0.21
CA LEU A 45 17.01 3.82 -0.81
C LEU A 45 17.41 5.21 -0.32
N LEU A 46 16.48 6.17 -0.33
CA LEU A 46 16.73 7.53 0.18
C LEU A 46 17.14 7.53 1.66
N ALA A 47 16.58 6.62 2.46
CA ALA A 47 16.96 6.47 3.86
C ALA A 47 18.36 5.85 4.02
N GLU A 48 18.75 4.90 3.17
CA GLU A 48 20.07 4.25 3.15
C GLU A 48 21.16 5.22 2.69
N ASP A 49 20.85 6.04 1.68
CA ASP A 49 21.76 7.04 1.11
C ASP A 49 21.84 8.34 1.93
N ASN A 50 21.13 8.43 3.06
CA ASN A 50 21.03 9.61 3.93
C ASN A 50 20.51 10.87 3.20
N GLU A 51 19.59 10.68 2.25
CA GLU A 51 18.94 11.75 1.49
C GLU A 51 17.64 12.25 2.13
N LEU A 52 17.21 11.63 3.24
CA LEU A 52 16.07 12.07 4.04
C LEU A 52 16.50 13.08 5.11
N THR A 53 15.65 14.08 5.39
CA THR A 53 15.83 14.98 6.54
C THR A 53 15.63 14.24 7.86
N ASP A 54 16.11 14.80 8.98
CA ASP A 54 15.94 14.20 10.31
C ASP A 54 14.46 13.87 10.62
N GLU A 55 13.54 14.77 10.29
CA GLU A 55 12.10 14.53 10.46
C GLU A 55 11.60 13.37 9.60
N GLN A 56 12.03 13.28 8.33
CA GLN A 56 11.66 12.20 7.42
C GLN A 56 12.25 10.86 7.87
N VAL A 57 13.47 10.86 8.41
CA VAL A 57 14.08 9.66 9.02
C VAL A 57 13.26 9.18 10.21
N GLN A 58 12.78 10.09 11.07
CA GLN A 58 11.92 9.71 12.20
C GLN A 58 10.59 9.12 11.71
N ARG A 59 9.93 9.76 10.73
CA ARG A 59 8.69 9.23 10.14
C ARG A 59 8.92 7.90 9.43
N TRP A 60 10.05 7.72 8.75
CA TRP A 60 10.40 6.44 8.15
C TRP A 60 10.56 5.34 9.20
N LYS A 61 11.22 5.62 10.33
CA LYS A 61 11.33 4.68 11.46
C LYS A 61 9.95 4.33 12.04
N GLN A 62 9.07 5.31 12.17
CA GLN A 62 7.68 5.09 12.63
C GLN A 62 6.90 4.20 11.66
N PHE A 63 7.01 4.44 10.35
CA PHE A 63 6.39 3.59 9.33
C PHE A 63 6.92 2.16 9.38
N LYS A 64 8.24 1.98 9.54
CA LYS A 64 8.87 0.67 9.73
C LYS A 64 8.35 -0.05 10.97
N ALA A 65 8.25 0.65 12.09
CA ALA A 65 7.73 0.08 13.33
C ALA A 65 6.27 -0.36 13.18
N TYR A 66 5.43 0.51 12.61
CA TYR A 66 4.03 0.20 12.36
C TYR A 66 3.88 -1.03 11.45
N THR A 67 4.54 -1.06 10.30
CA THR A 67 4.45 -2.20 9.36
C THR A 67 4.94 -3.50 9.99
N SER A 68 6.01 -3.44 10.80
CA SER A 68 6.49 -4.60 11.57
C SER A 68 5.46 -5.10 12.58
N GLN A 69 4.73 -4.22 13.27
CA GLN A 69 3.62 -4.62 14.16
C GLN A 69 2.48 -5.30 13.39
N GLN A 70 2.34 -4.99 12.10
CA GLN A 70 1.37 -5.65 11.21
C GLN A 70 1.91 -6.95 10.58
N GLY A 71 3.09 -7.42 11.00
CA GLY A 71 3.70 -8.66 10.51
C GLY A 71 4.49 -8.50 9.22
N TRP A 72 4.90 -7.29 8.86
CA TRP A 72 5.61 -7.00 7.62
C TRP A 72 6.97 -6.36 7.85
N THR A 73 8.01 -6.92 7.25
CA THR A 73 9.25 -6.17 7.01
C THR A 73 9.11 -5.26 5.78
N ILE A 74 9.94 -4.20 5.71
CA ILE A 74 9.98 -3.35 4.51
C ILE A 74 10.38 -4.14 3.26
N ALA A 75 11.31 -5.09 3.38
CA ALA A 75 11.74 -5.91 2.26
C ALA A 75 10.61 -6.79 1.72
N GLU A 76 9.80 -7.39 2.59
CA GLU A 76 8.63 -8.18 2.18
C GLU A 76 7.55 -7.30 1.54
N LEU A 77 7.29 -6.10 2.08
CA LEU A 77 6.36 -5.15 1.48
C LEU A 77 6.83 -4.68 0.12
N GLU A 78 8.10 -4.30 -0.02
CA GLU A 78 8.71 -3.89 -1.29
C GLU A 78 8.60 -5.02 -2.31
N GLY A 79 9.07 -6.22 -1.99
CA GLY A 79 9.02 -7.36 -2.91
C GLY A 79 7.60 -7.74 -3.32
N THR A 80 6.66 -7.74 -2.37
CA THR A 80 5.24 -8.03 -2.66
C THR A 80 4.65 -6.94 -3.55
N THR A 81 4.81 -5.66 -3.19
CA THR A 81 4.26 -4.55 -3.99
C THR A 81 4.90 -4.48 -5.39
N ASP A 82 6.19 -4.77 -5.54
CA ASP A 82 6.88 -4.85 -6.83
C ASP A 82 6.33 -5.98 -7.71
N ASN A 83 6.12 -7.16 -7.15
CA ASN A 83 5.50 -8.27 -7.86
C ASN A 83 4.08 -7.92 -8.32
N LEU A 84 3.28 -7.30 -7.45
CA LEU A 84 1.91 -6.88 -7.80
C LEU A 84 1.89 -5.79 -8.88
N ARG A 85 2.83 -4.84 -8.85
CA ARG A 85 2.99 -3.83 -9.90
C ARG A 85 3.44 -4.46 -11.22
N THR A 86 4.28 -5.50 -11.18
CA THR A 86 4.72 -6.24 -12.39
C THR A 86 3.60 -7.10 -12.97
N ALA A 87 2.72 -7.63 -12.11
CA ALA A 87 1.51 -8.34 -12.53
C ALA A 87 0.44 -7.42 -13.15
N ARG A 88 0.55 -6.09 -12.96
CA ARG A 88 -0.36 -5.12 -13.56
C ARG A 88 -0.16 -5.06 -15.08
N TYR A 89 -1.26 -5.22 -15.82
CA TYR A 89 -1.24 -5.02 -17.26
C TYR A 89 -1.01 -3.52 -17.61
N PRO A 90 -0.01 -3.17 -18.45
CA PRO A 90 0.40 -1.78 -18.69
C PRO A 90 -0.68 -0.85 -19.24
N LEU A 91 -1.72 -1.40 -19.89
CA LEU A 91 -2.80 -0.62 -20.51
C LEU A 91 -4.03 -0.44 -19.60
N THR A 92 -4.04 -1.06 -18.43
CA THR A 92 -5.20 -1.00 -17.54
C THR A 92 -5.00 0.08 -16.49
N HIS A 93 -5.66 1.22 -16.71
CA HIS A 93 -5.86 2.27 -15.72
C HIS A 93 -7.29 2.18 -15.21
N PHE A 94 -7.48 2.27 -13.90
CA PHE A 94 -8.82 2.41 -13.36
C PHE A 94 -9.34 3.81 -13.62
N SER A 95 -10.58 3.91 -14.07
CA SER A 95 -11.32 5.16 -13.89
C SER A 95 -11.54 5.40 -12.39
N PRO A 96 -11.68 6.66 -11.95
CA PRO A 96 -12.08 6.98 -10.58
C PRO A 96 -13.31 6.16 -10.13
N ASP A 97 -14.32 6.05 -11.00
CA ASP A 97 -15.53 5.27 -10.75
C ASP A 97 -15.26 3.79 -10.45
N GLN A 98 -14.27 3.18 -11.12
CA GLN A 98 -13.91 1.79 -10.85
C GLN A 98 -13.26 1.65 -9.47
N ARG A 99 -12.40 2.59 -9.05
CA ARG A 99 -11.81 2.55 -7.70
C ARG A 99 -12.88 2.63 -6.61
N GLU A 100 -13.95 3.37 -6.86
CA GLU A 100 -15.04 3.58 -5.90
C GLU A 100 -15.93 2.36 -5.66
N ILE A 101 -15.91 1.35 -6.52
CA ILE A 101 -16.77 0.16 -6.39
C ILE A 101 -16.02 -1.11 -5.95
N ILE A 102 -14.69 -1.11 -5.99
CA ILE A 102 -13.89 -2.26 -5.58
C ILE A 102 -13.91 -2.39 -4.05
N THR A 103 -14.23 -3.57 -3.56
CA THR A 103 -14.25 -3.91 -2.13
C THR A 103 -13.11 -4.86 -1.74
N PRO A 104 -12.77 -5.00 -0.43
CA PRO A 104 -11.76 -5.98 -0.01
C PRO A 104 -12.16 -7.41 -0.34
N GLY A 105 -13.46 -7.72 -0.28
CA GLY A 105 -14.01 -9.01 -0.65
C GLY A 105 -13.75 -9.34 -2.13
N MET A 106 -13.96 -8.38 -3.03
CA MET A 106 -13.68 -8.56 -4.46
C MET A 106 -12.19 -8.81 -4.74
N ILE A 107 -11.29 -8.13 -4.02
CA ILE A 107 -9.85 -8.38 -4.16
C ILE A 107 -9.49 -9.75 -3.57
N THR A 108 -10.07 -10.12 -2.43
CA THR A 108 -9.85 -11.43 -1.77
C THR A 108 -10.27 -12.58 -2.67
N GLU A 109 -11.50 -12.56 -3.20
CA GLU A 109 -12.00 -13.57 -4.15
C GLU A 109 -11.10 -13.71 -5.38
N TRP A 110 -10.52 -12.60 -5.82
CA TRP A 110 -9.59 -12.62 -6.93
C TRP A 110 -8.25 -13.27 -6.56
N VAL A 111 -7.66 -12.90 -5.43
CA VAL A 111 -6.41 -13.47 -4.92
C VAL A 111 -6.54 -14.99 -4.78
N ASP A 112 -7.69 -15.46 -4.28
CA ASP A 112 -8.00 -16.89 -4.21
C ASP A 112 -8.01 -17.55 -5.59
N LYS A 113 -8.66 -16.89 -6.55
CA LYS A 113 -8.83 -17.42 -7.92
C LYS A 113 -7.54 -17.44 -8.74
N HIS A 114 -6.67 -16.43 -8.61
CA HIS A 114 -5.55 -16.21 -9.54
C HIS A 114 -4.17 -16.27 -8.89
N CYS A 115 -4.06 -16.01 -7.59
CA CYS A 115 -2.83 -16.20 -6.82
C CYS A 115 -2.87 -17.50 -6.00
N GLY A 116 -3.90 -18.34 -6.16
CA GLY A 116 -4.04 -19.58 -5.41
C GLY A 116 -4.19 -19.36 -3.90
N GLY A 117 -4.71 -18.20 -3.49
CA GLY A 117 -4.86 -17.86 -2.08
C GLY A 117 -3.55 -17.46 -1.39
N ASP A 118 -2.61 -16.85 -2.11
CA ASP A 118 -1.34 -16.35 -1.57
C ASP A 118 -1.54 -15.54 -0.27
N GLU A 119 -1.01 -16.07 0.83
CA GLU A 119 -1.20 -15.51 2.18
C GLU A 119 -0.59 -14.11 2.32
N ALA A 120 0.52 -13.83 1.62
CA ALA A 120 1.17 -12.53 1.66
C ALA A 120 0.30 -11.49 0.95
N VAL A 121 -0.28 -11.82 -0.21
CA VAL A 121 -1.20 -10.91 -0.90
C VAL A 121 -2.48 -10.68 -0.07
N HIS A 122 -3.02 -11.72 0.56
CA HIS A 122 -4.14 -11.58 1.50
C HIS A 122 -3.81 -10.69 2.71
N ALA A 123 -2.62 -10.86 3.29
CA ALA A 123 -2.14 -10.00 4.36
C ALA A 123 -1.98 -8.54 3.91
N LEU A 124 -1.58 -8.32 2.65
CA LEU A 124 -1.45 -6.97 2.09
C LEU A 124 -2.82 -6.33 1.87
N VAL A 125 -3.83 -7.09 1.42
CA VAL A 125 -5.22 -6.62 1.31
C VAL A 125 -5.74 -6.18 2.68
N ARG A 126 -5.48 -6.97 3.72
CA ARG A 126 -5.85 -6.61 5.10
C ARG A 126 -5.15 -5.33 5.56
N LEU A 127 -3.85 -5.20 5.30
CA LEU A 127 -3.08 -4.02 5.65
C LEU A 127 -3.59 -2.76 4.94
N ALA A 128 -3.72 -2.81 3.60
CA ALA A 128 -4.17 -1.67 2.79
C ALA A 128 -5.60 -1.24 3.16
N SER A 129 -6.48 -2.19 3.49
CA SER A 129 -7.85 -1.89 3.90
C SER A 129 -7.93 -1.01 5.15
N ARG A 130 -6.89 -0.97 6.01
CA ARG A 130 -6.84 -0.05 7.16
C ARG A 130 -6.77 1.41 6.70
N PHE A 131 -6.02 1.67 5.63
CA PHE A 131 -5.77 2.99 5.08
C PHE A 131 -6.79 3.45 4.06
N SER A 132 -7.81 2.64 3.82
CA SER A 132 -8.78 2.90 2.77
C SER A 132 -10.19 2.99 3.34
N LEU A 133 -11.09 3.64 2.62
CA LEU A 133 -12.47 3.85 3.04
C LEU A 133 -13.13 2.50 3.37
N PRO A 134 -14.09 2.46 4.32
CA PRO A 134 -14.80 1.23 4.67
C PRO A 134 -15.33 0.54 3.42
N ASN A 135 -15.02 -0.75 3.29
CA ASN A 135 -15.38 -1.58 2.12
C ASN A 135 -14.82 -1.09 0.77
N LYS A 136 -13.77 -0.26 0.74
CA LYS A 136 -13.16 0.25 -0.50
C LYS A 136 -11.63 0.37 -0.41
N PRO A 137 -10.87 -0.73 -0.54
CA PRO A 137 -9.41 -0.78 -0.33
C PRO A 137 -8.61 0.07 -1.31
N LEU A 138 -9.18 0.45 -2.46
CA LEU A 138 -8.53 1.29 -3.46
C LEU A 138 -8.87 2.79 -3.32
N CYS A 139 -9.69 3.15 -2.34
CA CYS A 139 -9.99 4.54 -2.00
C CYS A 139 -9.31 4.90 -0.69
N LYS A 140 -8.14 5.54 -0.77
CA LYS A 140 -7.39 5.96 0.42
C LYS A 140 -8.21 6.92 1.31
N LYS A 141 -8.12 6.77 2.62
CA LYS A 141 -8.70 7.71 3.58
C LYS A 141 -7.89 9.02 3.62
N PRO A 142 -8.54 10.18 3.76
CA PRO A 142 -7.85 11.46 3.95
C PRO A 142 -6.93 11.50 5.18
N ASP A 143 -7.20 10.69 6.20
CA ASP A 143 -6.49 10.65 7.48
C ASP A 143 -5.58 9.43 7.64
N SER A 144 -5.20 8.77 6.54
CA SER A 144 -4.36 7.55 6.57
C SER A 144 -3.07 7.70 7.38
N THR A 145 -2.49 8.90 7.39
CA THR A 145 -1.30 9.23 8.19
C THR A 145 -1.56 9.26 9.70
N ALA A 146 -2.78 9.61 10.13
CA ALA A 146 -3.18 9.61 11.53
C ALA A 146 -3.36 8.18 12.09
N ILE A 147 -3.69 7.21 11.23
CA ILE A 147 -3.79 5.79 11.61
C ILE A 147 -2.45 5.26 12.09
N ILE A 148 -1.37 5.54 11.34
CA ILE A 148 -0.01 5.14 11.72
C ILE A 148 0.37 5.77 13.05
N GLN A 149 0.10 7.07 13.22
CA GLN A 149 0.43 7.79 14.45
C GLN A 149 -0.34 7.26 15.67
N GLY A 150 -1.66 7.08 15.55
CA GLY A 150 -2.51 6.66 16.67
C GLY A 150 -2.24 5.24 17.17
N GLU A 151 -1.85 4.32 16.28
CA GLU A 151 -1.49 2.94 16.65
C GLU A 151 -0.13 2.89 17.36
N LEU A 152 0.83 3.73 16.95
CA LEU A 152 2.10 3.87 17.65
C LEU A 152 1.92 4.49 19.04
N ASP A 153 1.03 5.48 19.18
CA ASP A 153 0.71 6.10 20.47
C ASP A 153 -0.02 5.13 21.42
N SER A 154 -0.89 4.27 20.88
CA SER A 154 -1.61 3.25 21.64
C SER A 154 -0.70 2.12 22.12
N ALA A 155 0.35 1.78 21.38
CA ALA A 155 1.35 0.79 21.78
C ALA A 155 2.24 1.24 22.97
N ILE A 156 2.20 2.53 23.33
CA ILE A 156 3.01 3.14 24.40
C ILE A 156 2.19 3.28 25.71
N THR A 157 0.87 3.03 25.68
CA THR A 157 0.01 3.12 26.86
C THR A 157 -0.25 1.71 27.43
N PRO A 158 0.29 1.36 28.62
CA PRO A 158 0.12 0.04 29.23
C PRO A 158 -1.28 -0.22 29.79
#